data_AF-A0A812KIY0-F1
#
_entry.id   AF-A0A812KIY0-F1
#
_cell.length_a   1.000
_cell.length_b   1.000
_cell.length_c   1.000
_cell.angle_alpha   90.00
_cell.angle_beta   90.00
_cell.angle_gamma   90.00
#
_symmetry.space_group_name_H-M   'P 1'
#
loop_
_entity.id
_entity.type
_entity.pdbx_description
1 polymer ?
#
loop_
_entity_poly.entity_id
_entity_poly.type
_entity_poly.pdbx_seq_one_letter_code
_entity_poly.pdbx_strand_id
1 'polypeptide(L)'
;MDSPDGAGGEGKKKKSSRPLFLNRDIVIKRLHHRQQSRKDSPMVLLKDIFEETPDKDRFVGDVMFWKFFEDIDATRIYHTNSVEYRNLKVMFFETLFYLVLLASVTLYAYNLQSQDVFESRIEQLDYWSGCDTDGNCRIQKVENIQSFWSWMQEELLPLAYTDDVGAPIVAQIDTVFPNSQFPLKWSPRYLSDTRSTVLLGALRMRQLRVQPNTGCSVTALVKHVYADCYSTYDETRESQAAYDPRFAPTYLIKAYQWRPVEETQQIAIRGAAATYSGSGFFIDLPANKSHALSMLHDLQTWRWCDRMTRAVSIELTTMSTNVNVIVNTVILFEFTPNGAVTGTVTSTAMRTFFFTPSVQGSNLVAFLLMIWLGLVFLIFTIYSFWLMYKTCFNFLGQNPLGYLQRSGWAARLAFPFRTFYQFFRYGWNCADMVILGSFYVHLSYRIGAYVAVSNNPVLQPDVVGHPEIFMPFGQLMEPLVLGNNLLALLSITCWVKLFKYLCMSSYFRLLVRILEACAS
;
A
#
# COMPACT_ATOMS: atom_id res chain seq x y z
N MET A 1 49.59 -44.26 68.65
CA MET A 1 48.89 -43.58 69.74
C MET A 1 49.51 -42.22 69.89
N ASP A 2 48.70 -41.22 69.55
CA ASP A 2 48.67 -39.82 69.97
C ASP A 2 49.89 -38.90 69.80
N SER A 3 49.66 -37.88 68.95
CA SER A 3 50.29 -36.56 68.89
C SER A 3 50.18 -35.80 70.24
N PRO A 4 50.87 -34.65 70.45
CA PRO A 4 50.44 -33.38 69.83
C PRO A 4 51.54 -32.39 69.39
N ASP A 5 51.16 -31.62 68.37
CA ASP A 5 51.33 -30.17 68.16
C ASP A 5 52.71 -29.47 68.11
N GLY A 6 52.97 -28.86 66.94
CA GLY A 6 52.89 -27.40 66.81
C GLY A 6 54.15 -26.61 66.40
N ALA A 7 53.91 -25.66 65.46
CA ALA A 7 54.77 -24.55 64.96
C ALA A 7 55.80 -24.91 63.87
N GLY A 8 55.93 -24.19 62.75
CA GLY A 8 55.34 -22.95 62.25
C GLY A 8 56.19 -22.51 61.04
N GLY A 9 55.57 -22.12 59.93
CA GLY A 9 56.30 -21.70 58.72
C GLY A 9 55.37 -21.20 57.62
N GLU A 10 55.42 -19.89 57.40
CA GLU A 10 54.53 -19.07 56.58
C GLU A 10 54.38 -19.48 55.11
N GLY A 11 53.12 -19.57 54.65
CA GLY A 11 52.75 -19.62 53.23
C GLY A 11 51.87 -18.43 52.86
N LYS A 12 52.43 -17.48 52.09
CA LYS A 12 51.73 -16.34 51.50
C LYS A 12 50.47 -16.79 50.75
N LYS A 13 49.28 -16.41 51.25
CA LYS A 13 48.00 -16.58 50.53
C LYS A 13 47.97 -15.68 49.28
N LYS A 14 48.01 -16.31 48.10
CA LYS A 14 47.55 -15.70 46.84
C LYS A 14 46.08 -15.30 47.01
N LYS A 15 45.78 -13.99 46.95
CA LYS A 15 44.41 -13.47 46.83
C LYS A 15 43.82 -13.95 45.50
N SER A 16 42.86 -14.87 45.58
CA SER A 16 41.96 -15.24 44.48
C SER A 16 41.14 -14.01 44.08
N SER A 17 41.43 -13.43 42.91
CA SER A 17 40.62 -12.37 42.32
C SER A 17 39.34 -12.98 41.76
N ARG A 18 38.18 -12.58 42.31
CA ARG A 18 36.86 -12.91 41.75
C ARG A 18 36.80 -12.47 40.27
N PRO A 19 36.19 -13.25 39.37
CA PRO A 19 36.06 -12.84 37.97
C PRO A 19 35.16 -11.60 37.93
N LEU A 20 35.74 -10.47 37.54
CA LEU A 20 35.02 -9.21 37.43
C LEU A 20 34.18 -9.28 36.14
N PHE A 21 32.89 -9.55 36.28
CA PHE A 21 31.96 -9.57 35.16
C PHE A 21 31.90 -8.19 34.50
N LEU A 22 32.43 -8.11 33.28
CA LEU A 22 32.60 -6.87 32.54
C LEU A 22 31.34 -6.55 31.74
N ASN A 23 30.67 -5.45 32.11
CA ASN A 23 29.57 -4.85 31.37
C ASN A 23 30.15 -3.97 30.23
N ARG A 24 29.47 -3.86 29.07
CA ARG A 24 29.96 -3.09 27.91
C ARG A 24 30.25 -1.63 28.27
N ASP A 25 29.54 -1.05 29.23
CA ASP A 25 29.79 0.31 29.73
C ASP A 25 31.11 0.45 30.52
N ILE A 26 31.54 -0.62 31.21
CA ILE A 26 32.84 -0.68 31.89
C ILE A 26 33.95 -0.81 30.84
N VAL A 27 33.68 -1.56 29.77
CA VAL A 27 34.55 -1.67 28.59
C VAL A 27 34.66 -0.32 27.89
N ILE A 28 33.56 0.38 27.61
CA ILE A 28 33.53 1.71 26.99
C ILE A 28 34.21 2.77 27.87
N LYS A 29 34.01 2.73 29.20
CA LYS A 29 34.75 3.60 30.14
C LYS A 29 36.24 3.32 30.14
N ARG A 30 36.65 2.04 30.11
CA ARG A 30 38.07 1.66 29.98
C ARG A 30 38.63 2.04 28.60
N LEU A 31 37.83 1.98 27.55
CA LEU A 31 38.16 2.43 26.19
C LEU A 31 38.42 3.95 26.17
N HIS A 32 37.52 4.77 26.73
CA HIS A 32 37.74 6.22 26.81
C HIS A 32 38.98 6.57 27.64
N HIS A 33 39.20 5.85 28.75
CA HIS A 33 40.38 6.07 29.59
C HIS A 33 41.69 5.64 28.91
N ARG A 34 41.68 4.59 28.07
CA ARG A 34 42.85 4.14 27.29
C ARG A 34 43.03 4.89 25.96
N GLN A 35 41.97 5.40 25.33
CA GLN A 35 42.04 6.27 24.14
C GLN A 35 42.73 7.59 24.46
N GLN A 36 42.61 8.09 25.70
CA GLN A 36 43.39 9.25 26.15
C GLN A 36 44.89 8.95 26.29
N SER A 37 45.32 7.68 26.33
CA SER A 37 46.73 7.30 26.48
C SER A 37 47.38 6.67 25.24
N ARG A 38 46.62 6.28 24.20
CA ARG A 38 47.15 5.64 22.97
C ARG A 38 46.31 5.98 21.74
N LYS A 39 46.98 6.37 20.64
CA LYS A 39 46.39 6.60 19.30
C LYS A 39 46.18 5.29 18.52
N ASP A 40 45.60 4.27 19.15
CA ASP A 40 45.30 2.99 18.46
C ASP A 40 43.86 3.00 17.92
N SER A 41 43.59 2.31 16.82
CA SER A 41 42.22 2.19 16.28
C SER A 41 41.30 1.50 17.31
N PRO A 42 40.04 1.93 17.45
CA PRO A 42 39.14 1.43 18.49
C PRO A 42 38.91 -0.09 18.43
N MET A 43 39.10 -0.74 17.28
CA MET A 43 39.02 -2.20 17.15
C MET A 43 40.22 -2.91 17.79
N VAL A 44 41.44 -2.38 17.68
CA VAL A 44 42.64 -2.94 18.33
C VAL A 44 42.51 -2.87 19.86
N LEU A 45 41.92 -1.80 20.38
CA LEU A 45 41.66 -1.67 21.81
C LEU A 45 40.56 -2.60 22.32
N LEU A 46 39.61 -2.96 21.45
CA LEU A 46 38.57 -3.95 21.72
C LEU A 46 39.09 -5.39 21.56
N LYS A 47 40.06 -5.64 20.67
CA LYS A 47 40.77 -6.92 20.48
C LYS A 47 41.41 -7.41 21.79
N ASP A 48 42.10 -6.52 22.50
CA ASP A 48 42.68 -6.82 23.82
C ASP A 48 41.62 -7.21 24.86
N ILE A 49 40.42 -6.63 24.77
CA ILE A 49 39.31 -6.90 25.69
C ILE A 49 38.57 -8.19 25.30
N PHE A 50 38.53 -8.53 24.02
CA PHE A 50 37.94 -9.76 23.50
C PHE A 50 38.80 -10.99 23.82
N GLU A 51 40.12 -10.87 23.76
CA GLU A 51 41.06 -11.93 24.14
C GLU A 51 41.00 -12.23 25.66
N GLU A 52 40.65 -11.24 26.50
CA GLU A 52 40.48 -11.41 27.96
C GLU A 52 39.15 -12.09 28.35
N THR A 53 38.14 -12.16 27.48
CA THR A 53 36.82 -12.72 27.81
C THR A 53 36.65 -14.21 27.44
N PRO A 54 36.14 -15.07 28.34
CA PRO A 54 35.98 -16.50 28.07
C PRO A 54 34.86 -16.84 27.07
N ASP A 55 33.88 -15.95 26.87
CA ASP A 55 32.71 -16.18 25.99
C ASP A 55 32.92 -15.63 24.56
N LYS A 56 33.64 -16.36 23.72
CA LYS A 56 33.88 -16.00 22.31
C LYS A 56 32.60 -15.96 21.45
N ASP A 57 31.55 -16.68 21.84
CA ASP A 57 30.24 -16.73 21.14
C ASP A 57 29.39 -15.45 21.28
N ARG A 58 29.77 -14.57 22.21
CA ARG A 58 29.04 -13.34 22.49
C ARG A 58 29.14 -12.36 21.32
N PHE A 59 30.32 -12.18 20.73
CA PHE A 59 30.58 -11.13 19.74
C PHE A 59 30.34 -11.55 18.28
N VAL A 60 29.72 -12.71 18.06
CA VAL A 60 29.38 -13.19 16.72
C VAL A 60 28.16 -12.42 16.20
N GLY A 61 28.30 -11.74 15.06
CA GLY A 61 27.26 -10.91 14.42
C GLY A 61 27.15 -9.49 14.97
N ASP A 62 28.14 -8.98 15.72
CA ASP A 62 28.09 -7.60 16.24
C ASP A 62 28.25 -6.57 15.11
N VAL A 63 27.37 -5.56 15.08
CA VAL A 63 27.37 -4.45 14.11
C VAL A 63 28.69 -3.67 14.07
N MET A 64 29.49 -3.71 15.14
CA MET A 64 30.80 -3.05 15.16
C MET A 64 31.80 -3.67 14.18
N PHE A 65 31.67 -4.94 13.82
CA PHE A 65 32.54 -5.56 12.81
C PHE A 65 32.27 -4.96 11.43
N TRP A 66 31.02 -4.62 11.09
CA TRP A 66 30.71 -3.91 9.84
C TRP A 66 31.30 -2.50 9.84
N LYS A 67 31.19 -1.78 10.97
CA LYS A 67 31.71 -0.41 11.10
C LYS A 67 33.25 -0.32 11.02
N PHE A 68 33.95 -1.30 11.59
CA PHE A 68 35.42 -1.34 11.64
C PHE A 68 35.99 -2.49 10.81
N PHE A 69 35.36 -2.79 9.66
CA PHE A 69 35.75 -3.91 8.81
C PHE A 69 37.22 -3.87 8.35
N GLU A 70 37.79 -2.68 8.17
CA GLU A 70 39.19 -2.48 7.76
C GLU A 70 40.22 -2.89 8.81
N ASP A 71 39.85 -2.83 10.09
CA ASP A 71 40.74 -3.16 11.21
C ASP A 71 40.74 -4.69 11.50
N ILE A 72 39.97 -5.48 10.74
CA ILE A 72 39.91 -6.95 10.91
C ILE A 72 41.24 -7.56 10.48
N ASP A 73 41.91 -8.19 11.44
CA ASP A 73 43.22 -8.81 11.24
C ASP A 73 43.12 -10.08 10.36
N ALA A 74 43.44 -9.91 9.07
CA ALA A 74 43.36 -10.98 8.07
C ALA A 74 44.40 -12.10 8.28
N THR A 75 45.41 -11.89 9.12
CA THR A 75 46.47 -12.89 9.34
C THR A 75 45.99 -14.13 10.10
N ARG A 76 44.91 -14.00 10.89
CA ARG A 76 44.34 -15.08 11.73
C ARG A 76 43.18 -15.84 11.08
N ILE A 77 42.87 -15.57 9.81
CA ILE A 77 41.77 -16.21 9.06
C ILE A 77 41.89 -17.74 9.03
N TYR A 78 43.11 -18.27 9.08
CA TYR A 78 43.36 -19.72 9.06
C TYR A 78 42.84 -20.47 10.30
N HIS A 79 42.55 -19.77 11.40
CA HIS A 79 41.95 -20.37 12.59
C HIS A 79 40.43 -20.33 12.52
N THR A 80 39.82 -21.49 12.24
CA THR A 80 38.36 -21.66 12.07
C THR A 80 37.53 -21.33 13.33
N ASN A 81 38.16 -21.36 14.51
CA ASN A 81 37.53 -21.02 15.79
C ASN A 81 37.75 -19.55 16.22
N SER A 82 38.43 -18.75 15.40
CA SER A 82 38.59 -17.31 15.66
C SER A 82 37.26 -16.57 15.52
N VAL A 83 37.08 -15.51 16.31
CA VAL A 83 35.84 -14.70 16.29
C VAL A 83 35.76 -13.93 14.98
N GLU A 84 36.91 -13.49 14.47
CA GLU A 84 37.10 -12.78 13.21
C GLU A 84 36.66 -13.64 12.02
N TYR A 85 37.11 -14.90 11.92
CA TYR A 85 36.69 -15.81 10.86
C TYR A 85 35.18 -16.08 10.91
N ARG A 86 34.61 -16.29 12.10
CA ARG A 86 33.17 -16.53 12.26
C ARG A 86 32.33 -15.31 11.86
N ASN A 87 32.80 -14.11 12.18
CA ASN A 87 32.14 -12.86 11.76
C ASN A 87 32.27 -12.60 10.26
N LEU A 88 33.44 -12.85 9.66
CA LEU A 88 33.61 -12.80 8.21
C LEU A 88 32.65 -13.77 7.50
N LYS A 89 32.49 -14.98 8.02
CA LYS A 89 31.53 -15.97 7.51
C LYS A 89 30.10 -15.45 7.60
N VAL A 90 29.68 -14.89 8.74
CA VAL A 90 28.34 -14.31 8.92
C VAL A 90 28.12 -13.15 7.94
N MET A 91 29.08 -12.25 7.79
CA MET A 91 29.00 -11.13 6.85
C MET A 91 28.87 -11.61 5.40
N PHE A 92 29.64 -12.62 5.00
CA PHE A 92 29.55 -13.19 3.66
C PHE A 92 28.15 -13.76 3.39
N PHE A 93 27.60 -14.57 4.30
CA PHE A 93 26.25 -15.09 4.15
C PHE A 93 25.18 -13.99 4.20
N GLU A 94 25.38 -12.95 5.01
CA GLU A 94 24.51 -11.78 5.03
C GLU A 94 24.50 -11.07 3.66
N THR A 95 25.66 -10.89 3.04
CA THR A 95 25.77 -10.29 1.69
C THR A 95 25.10 -11.14 0.63
N LEU A 96 25.34 -12.46 0.64
CA LEU A 96 24.75 -13.39 -0.32
C LEU A 96 23.23 -13.42 -0.20
N PHE A 97 22.71 -13.50 1.03
CA PHE A 97 21.28 -13.41 1.29
C PHE A 97 20.70 -12.09 0.79
N TYR A 98 21.40 -10.98 1.04
CA TYR A 98 20.93 -9.67 0.59
C TYR A 98 20.88 -9.53 -0.93
N LEU A 99 21.86 -10.09 -1.66
CA LEU A 99 21.84 -10.13 -3.12
C LEU A 99 20.65 -10.95 -3.64
N VAL A 100 20.31 -12.07 -2.99
CA VAL A 100 19.11 -12.86 -3.32
C VAL A 100 17.84 -12.08 -3.03
N LEU A 101 17.76 -11.39 -1.88
CA LEU A 101 16.64 -10.52 -1.54
C LEU A 101 16.47 -9.42 -2.60
N LEU A 102 17.55 -8.74 -2.98
CA LEU A 102 17.54 -7.66 -3.96
C LEU A 102 17.07 -8.17 -5.33
N ALA A 103 17.69 -9.24 -5.83
CA ALA A 103 17.34 -9.84 -7.12
C ALA A 103 15.84 -10.18 -7.18
N SER A 104 15.29 -10.71 -6.10
CA SER A 104 13.90 -11.13 -6.11
C SER A 104 12.89 -10.02 -5.85
N VAL A 105 13.23 -9.00 -5.04
CA VAL A 105 12.42 -7.77 -4.99
C VAL A 105 12.37 -7.13 -6.38
N THR A 106 13.50 -7.08 -7.09
CA THR A 106 13.53 -6.53 -8.46
C THR A 106 12.76 -7.38 -9.46
N LEU A 107 12.87 -8.72 -9.38
CA LEU A 107 12.11 -9.63 -10.24
C LEU A 107 10.61 -9.51 -9.98
N TYR A 108 10.21 -9.41 -8.71
CA TYR A 108 8.81 -9.20 -8.33
C TYR A 108 8.28 -7.86 -8.86
N ALA A 109 9.01 -6.77 -8.63
CA ALA A 109 8.64 -5.45 -9.14
C ALA A 109 8.52 -5.43 -10.68
N TYR A 110 9.43 -6.09 -11.38
CA TYR A 110 9.38 -6.21 -12.85
C TYR A 110 8.15 -6.99 -13.33
N ASN A 111 7.82 -8.13 -12.72
CA ASN A 111 6.66 -8.94 -13.12
C ASN A 111 5.31 -8.27 -12.80
N LEU A 112 5.29 -7.36 -11.83
CA LEU A 112 4.11 -6.54 -11.53
C LEU A 112 3.93 -5.39 -12.51
N GLN A 113 5.00 -4.93 -13.15
CA GLN A 113 4.91 -3.93 -14.22
C GLN A 113 4.39 -4.62 -15.50
N SER A 114 3.39 -3.99 -16.11
CA SER A 114 2.71 -4.52 -17.29
C SER A 114 2.45 -3.39 -18.26
N GLN A 115 2.91 -3.56 -19.50
CA GLN A 115 2.54 -2.68 -20.60
C GLN A 115 1.03 -2.77 -20.89
N ASP A 116 0.45 -3.97 -20.83
CA ASP A 116 -1.00 -4.18 -21.04
C ASP A 116 -1.88 -3.33 -20.11
N VAL A 117 -1.48 -3.14 -18.85
CA VAL A 117 -2.22 -2.32 -17.88
C VAL A 117 -2.17 -0.85 -18.27
N PHE A 118 -1.01 -0.37 -18.71
CA PHE A 118 -0.84 1.00 -19.17
C PHE A 118 -1.66 1.25 -20.43
N GLU A 119 -1.55 0.37 -21.43
CA GLU A 119 -2.28 0.49 -22.69
C GLU A 119 -3.79 0.41 -22.48
N SER A 120 -4.29 -0.56 -21.71
CA SER A 120 -5.73 -0.67 -21.39
C SER A 120 -6.26 0.56 -20.66
N ARG A 121 -5.44 1.18 -19.78
CA ARG A 121 -5.83 2.41 -19.08
C ARG A 121 -5.95 3.59 -20.03
N ILE A 122 -4.97 3.78 -20.92
CA ILE A 122 -4.98 4.89 -21.88
C ILE A 122 -6.10 4.70 -22.90
N GLU A 123 -6.31 3.47 -23.40
CA GLU A 123 -7.43 3.16 -24.31
C GLU A 123 -8.78 3.58 -23.71
N GLN A 124 -9.03 3.26 -22.43
CA GLN A 124 -10.26 3.66 -21.77
C GLN A 124 -10.34 5.18 -21.53
N LEU A 125 -9.24 5.82 -21.14
CA LEU A 125 -9.21 7.29 -20.98
C LEU A 125 -9.56 8.00 -22.29
N ASP A 126 -8.95 7.58 -23.40
CA ASP A 126 -9.16 8.18 -24.72
C ASP A 126 -10.57 7.88 -25.24
N TYR A 127 -11.06 6.64 -25.05
CA TYR A 127 -12.42 6.24 -25.43
C TYR A 127 -13.50 7.11 -24.77
N TRP A 128 -13.38 7.34 -23.46
CA TRP A 128 -14.39 8.10 -22.70
C TRP A 128 -14.23 9.61 -22.77
N SER A 129 -13.01 10.11 -22.97
CA SER A 129 -12.77 11.55 -23.14
C SER A 129 -13.12 12.04 -24.54
N GLY A 130 -13.02 11.18 -25.56
CA GLY A 130 -13.33 11.49 -26.95
C GLY A 130 -12.46 12.61 -27.50
N CYS A 131 -11.17 12.62 -27.16
CA CYS A 131 -10.21 13.63 -27.63
C CYS A 131 -9.79 13.37 -29.07
N ASP A 132 -9.79 14.45 -29.87
CA ASP A 132 -9.20 14.44 -31.21
C ASP A 132 -7.67 14.68 -31.14
N THR A 133 -6.98 14.47 -32.26
CA THR A 133 -5.54 14.71 -32.44
C THR A 133 -5.10 16.14 -32.09
N ASP A 134 -6.00 17.11 -32.22
CA ASP A 134 -5.79 18.52 -31.85
C ASP A 134 -5.94 18.80 -30.33
N GLY A 135 -6.21 17.77 -29.52
CA GLY A 135 -6.40 17.90 -28.06
C GLY A 135 -7.78 18.40 -27.63
N ASN A 136 -8.73 18.56 -28.57
CA ASN A 136 -10.11 18.93 -28.28
C ASN A 136 -10.93 17.69 -27.88
N CYS A 137 -11.36 17.64 -26.62
CA CYS A 137 -12.10 16.50 -26.07
C CYS A 137 -13.62 16.76 -26.04
N ARG A 138 -14.41 15.76 -26.45
CA ARG A 138 -15.89 15.85 -26.40
C ARG A 138 -16.41 16.11 -25.00
N ILE A 139 -15.79 15.48 -24.00
CA ILE A 139 -16.16 15.66 -22.58
C ILE A 139 -16.04 17.11 -22.10
N GLN A 140 -15.14 17.90 -22.69
CA GLN A 140 -14.94 19.31 -22.34
C GLN A 140 -15.99 20.23 -22.96
N LYS A 141 -16.77 19.77 -23.95
CA LYS A 141 -17.85 20.54 -24.59
C LYS A 141 -19.12 20.60 -23.74
N VAL A 142 -19.17 19.86 -22.63
CA VAL A 142 -20.31 19.84 -21.71
C VAL A 142 -20.23 21.02 -20.76
N GLU A 143 -20.84 22.15 -21.15
CA GLU A 143 -20.73 23.42 -20.42
C GLU A 143 -21.91 23.71 -19.47
N ASN A 144 -23.08 23.11 -19.70
CA ASN A 144 -24.34 23.40 -18.99
C ASN A 144 -25.11 22.11 -18.63
N ILE A 145 -26.15 22.24 -17.80
CA ILE A 145 -27.03 21.10 -17.43
C ILE A 145 -27.73 20.51 -18.67
N GLN A 146 -28.15 21.32 -19.65
CA GLN A 146 -28.78 20.78 -20.87
C GLN A 146 -27.78 19.97 -21.70
N SER A 147 -26.56 20.47 -21.90
CA SER A 147 -25.52 19.75 -22.63
C SER A 147 -25.07 18.48 -21.91
N PHE A 148 -25.15 18.45 -20.58
CA PHE A 148 -24.90 17.24 -19.80
C PHE A 148 -25.93 16.14 -20.14
N TRP A 149 -27.22 16.49 -20.16
CA TRP A 149 -28.26 15.50 -20.51
C TRP A 149 -28.20 15.06 -21.97
N SER A 150 -27.88 15.96 -22.90
CA SER A 150 -27.67 15.56 -24.31
C SER A 150 -26.47 14.62 -24.42
N TRP A 151 -25.35 14.91 -23.74
CA TRP A 151 -24.18 14.03 -23.69
C TRP A 151 -24.52 12.64 -23.11
N MET A 152 -25.29 12.59 -22.02
CA MET A 152 -25.74 11.33 -21.41
C MET A 152 -26.57 10.46 -22.37
N GLN A 153 -27.40 11.07 -23.21
CA GLN A 153 -28.30 10.33 -24.10
C GLN A 153 -27.67 10.02 -25.46
N GLU A 154 -26.92 10.96 -26.03
CA GLU A 154 -26.41 10.91 -27.41
C GLU A 154 -24.97 10.39 -27.49
N GLU A 155 -24.16 10.52 -26.42
CA GLU A 155 -22.77 10.05 -26.41
C GLU A 155 -22.59 8.84 -25.50
N LEU A 156 -22.96 8.95 -24.22
CA LEU A 156 -22.71 7.88 -23.25
C LEU A 156 -23.44 6.58 -23.62
N LEU A 157 -24.75 6.65 -23.93
CA LEU A 157 -25.52 5.44 -24.21
C LEU A 157 -25.05 4.69 -25.45
N PRO A 158 -24.80 5.32 -26.62
CA PRO A 158 -24.23 4.60 -27.76
C PRO A 158 -22.84 4.02 -27.48
N LEU A 159 -22.01 4.69 -26.68
CA LEU A 159 -20.66 4.19 -26.33
C LEU A 159 -20.69 3.04 -25.31
N ALA A 160 -21.65 3.05 -24.37
CA ALA A 160 -21.76 2.05 -23.31
C ALA A 160 -22.62 0.84 -23.71
N TYR A 161 -23.50 0.97 -24.71
CA TYR A 161 -24.46 -0.05 -25.11
C TYR A 161 -24.35 -0.37 -26.60
N THR A 162 -24.00 -1.63 -26.91
CA THR A 162 -24.04 -2.17 -28.28
C THR A 162 -25.47 -2.43 -28.73
N ASP A 163 -25.78 -2.12 -30.00
CA ASP A 163 -27.13 -2.27 -30.60
C ASP A 163 -27.53 -3.72 -30.96
N ASP A 164 -26.75 -4.72 -30.56
CA ASP A 164 -26.92 -6.09 -31.08
C ASP A 164 -28.12 -6.81 -30.44
N VAL A 165 -29.18 -7.00 -31.25
CA VAL A 165 -30.44 -7.67 -30.89
C VAL A 165 -30.30 -9.21 -30.85
N GLY A 166 -29.18 -9.74 -31.36
CA GLY A 166 -28.96 -11.18 -31.51
C GLY A 166 -27.63 -11.62 -30.91
N ALA A 167 -27.53 -11.66 -29.59
CA ALA A 167 -26.33 -12.21 -28.99
C ALA A 167 -26.31 -13.75 -29.02
N PRO A 168 -25.19 -14.38 -29.39
CA PRO A 168 -24.99 -15.81 -29.12
C PRO A 168 -24.95 -16.04 -27.60
N ILE A 169 -25.47 -17.18 -27.17
CA ILE A 169 -25.44 -17.62 -25.78
C ILE A 169 -23.96 -17.81 -25.39
N VAL A 170 -23.42 -16.92 -24.56
CA VAL A 170 -22.03 -17.03 -24.08
C VAL A 170 -21.95 -17.87 -22.81
N ALA A 171 -23.04 -17.95 -22.03
CA ALA A 171 -23.18 -18.87 -20.92
C ALA A 171 -24.66 -19.21 -20.67
N GLN A 172 -24.94 -20.48 -20.43
CA GLN A 172 -26.25 -20.94 -19.95
C GLN A 172 -26.23 -20.90 -18.42
N ILE A 173 -26.53 -19.73 -17.85
CA ILE A 173 -26.64 -19.57 -16.39
C ILE A 173 -28.10 -19.84 -16.01
N ASP A 174 -28.39 -21.07 -15.60
CA ASP A 174 -29.67 -21.41 -15.00
C ASP A 174 -29.65 -20.97 -13.53
N THR A 175 -30.13 -19.76 -13.25
CA THR A 175 -30.37 -19.36 -11.85
C THR A 175 -31.55 -20.19 -11.32
N VAL A 176 -31.29 -21.08 -10.37
CA VAL A 176 -32.33 -21.88 -9.71
C VAL A 176 -33.08 -21.01 -8.70
N PHE A 177 -33.94 -20.12 -9.18
CA PHE A 177 -35.04 -19.62 -8.36
C PHE A 177 -36.15 -20.67 -8.39
N PRO A 178 -36.63 -21.18 -7.23
CA PRO A 178 -37.56 -22.32 -7.19
C PRO A 178 -38.83 -22.16 -8.02
N ASN A 179 -39.20 -20.93 -8.42
CA ASN A 179 -40.46 -20.63 -9.10
C ASN A 179 -40.32 -19.80 -10.40
N SER A 180 -39.13 -19.63 -11.00
CA SER A 180 -38.99 -18.91 -12.27
C SER A 180 -37.92 -19.51 -13.18
N GLN A 181 -38.33 -20.39 -14.09
CA GLN A 181 -37.50 -20.88 -15.20
C GLN A 181 -37.49 -19.86 -16.36
N PHE A 182 -36.91 -18.68 -16.15
CA PHE A 182 -36.55 -17.81 -17.28
C PHE A 182 -35.07 -18.00 -17.59
N PRO A 183 -34.69 -18.64 -18.71
CA PRO A 183 -33.31 -18.62 -19.15
C PRO A 183 -32.98 -17.17 -19.52
N LEU A 184 -32.20 -16.49 -18.66
CA LEU A 184 -31.62 -15.19 -19.00
C LEU A 184 -30.65 -15.43 -20.15
N LYS A 185 -31.04 -15.05 -21.37
CA LYS A 185 -30.12 -14.95 -22.50
C LYS A 185 -29.15 -13.80 -22.22
N TRP A 186 -28.08 -14.12 -21.50
CA TRP A 186 -27.05 -13.14 -21.17
C TRP A 186 -26.01 -13.08 -22.28
N SER A 187 -25.67 -11.85 -22.65
CA SER A 187 -24.53 -11.57 -23.49
C SER A 187 -23.67 -10.49 -22.86
N PRO A 188 -22.34 -10.66 -22.85
CA PRO A 188 -21.46 -9.63 -22.37
C PRO A 188 -21.62 -8.38 -23.23
N ARG A 189 -21.80 -7.23 -22.57
CA ARG A 189 -21.81 -5.93 -23.24
C ARG A 189 -20.38 -5.57 -23.57
N TYR A 190 -20.01 -5.68 -24.85
CA TYR A 190 -18.72 -5.21 -25.31
C TYR A 190 -18.72 -3.70 -25.46
N LEU A 191 -17.61 -3.05 -25.11
CA LEU A 191 -17.36 -1.67 -25.52
C LEU A 191 -16.58 -1.67 -26.83
N SER A 192 -16.73 -0.59 -27.60
CA SER A 192 -16.05 -0.38 -28.88
C SER A 192 -16.43 -1.41 -29.97
N ASP A 193 -16.13 -1.06 -31.21
CA ASP A 193 -16.38 -1.92 -32.37
C ASP A 193 -15.45 -3.15 -32.40
N THR A 194 -14.33 -3.09 -31.69
CA THR A 194 -13.30 -4.15 -31.65
C THR A 194 -13.69 -5.36 -30.79
N ARG A 195 -14.74 -5.27 -29.97
CA ARG A 195 -15.26 -6.35 -29.11
C ARG A 195 -14.18 -7.02 -28.23
N SER A 196 -13.18 -6.25 -27.80
CA SER A 196 -12.06 -6.72 -26.95
C SER A 196 -12.26 -6.43 -25.45
N THR A 197 -13.13 -5.47 -25.13
CA THR A 197 -13.38 -5.00 -23.77
C THR A 197 -14.84 -5.23 -23.40
N VAL A 198 -15.08 -5.78 -22.22
CA VAL A 198 -16.42 -6.10 -21.71
C VAL A 198 -16.75 -5.18 -20.55
N LEU A 199 -17.96 -4.64 -20.50
CA LEU A 199 -18.50 -3.94 -19.34
C LEU A 199 -18.84 -4.95 -18.23
N LEU A 200 -18.20 -4.81 -17.09
CA LEU A 200 -18.51 -5.57 -15.89
C LEU A 200 -19.54 -4.82 -15.06
N GLY A 201 -20.71 -5.43 -14.87
CA GLY A 201 -21.75 -4.84 -14.03
C GLY A 201 -22.60 -3.78 -14.72
N ALA A 202 -23.35 -3.04 -13.90
CA ALA A 202 -24.12 -1.87 -14.30
C ALA A 202 -23.28 -0.58 -14.23
N LEU A 203 -23.64 0.42 -15.04
CA LEU A 203 -23.16 1.80 -14.88
C LEU A 203 -23.85 2.43 -13.67
N ARG A 204 -23.08 3.02 -12.75
CA ARG A 204 -23.63 3.75 -11.60
C ARG A 204 -23.49 5.25 -11.81
N MET A 205 -24.61 5.96 -11.80
CA MET A 205 -24.65 7.41 -11.74
C MET A 205 -24.84 7.85 -10.30
N ARG A 206 -23.93 8.66 -9.78
CA ARG A 206 -24.01 9.23 -8.43
C ARG A 206 -23.96 10.74 -8.49
N GLN A 207 -24.74 11.39 -7.65
CA GLN A 207 -24.89 12.84 -7.56
C GLN A 207 -24.66 13.31 -6.13
N LEU A 208 -24.00 14.47 -6.02
CA LEU A 208 -23.80 15.21 -4.78
C LEU A 208 -24.46 16.58 -4.87
N ARG A 209 -25.09 16.97 -3.75
CA ARG A 209 -25.91 18.18 -3.64
C ARG A 209 -25.51 18.96 -2.40
N VAL A 210 -25.70 20.28 -2.44
CA VAL A 210 -25.48 21.17 -1.28
C VAL A 210 -26.77 21.73 -0.73
N GLN A 211 -26.77 22.07 0.56
CA GLN A 211 -27.92 22.69 1.21
C GLN A 211 -28.14 24.14 0.71
N PRO A 212 -29.40 24.61 0.63
CA PRO A 212 -29.70 26.01 0.31
C PRO A 212 -29.22 26.95 1.43
N ASN A 213 -28.75 28.14 1.06
CA ASN A 213 -28.42 29.24 1.96
C ASN A 213 -27.35 28.91 3.02
N THR A 214 -26.50 27.91 2.76
CA THR A 214 -25.33 27.58 3.58
C THR A 214 -24.05 27.89 2.82
N GLY A 215 -23.13 28.63 3.45
CA GLY A 215 -21.88 29.08 2.82
C GLY A 215 -22.04 30.19 1.76
N CYS A 216 -23.26 30.71 1.57
CA CYS A 216 -23.58 31.89 0.78
C CYS A 216 -24.77 32.60 1.43
N SER A 217 -25.00 33.87 1.11
CA SER A 217 -26.20 34.58 1.56
C SER A 217 -26.77 35.45 0.45
N VAL A 218 -28.10 35.50 0.37
CA VAL A 218 -28.81 36.39 -0.55
C VAL A 218 -28.97 37.76 0.09
N THR A 219 -28.57 38.81 -0.63
CA THR A 219 -28.74 40.19 -0.17
C THR A 219 -30.22 40.54 -0.01
N ALA A 220 -30.57 41.27 1.07
CA ALA A 220 -31.94 41.66 1.38
C ALA A 220 -32.67 42.36 0.22
N LEU A 221 -31.94 43.14 -0.59
CA LEU A 221 -32.47 43.86 -1.76
C LEU A 221 -33.18 42.93 -2.76
N VAL A 222 -32.66 41.71 -2.96
CA VAL A 222 -33.05 40.81 -4.05
C VAL A 222 -33.65 39.50 -3.55
N LYS A 223 -33.83 39.36 -2.23
CA LYS A 223 -34.43 38.18 -1.59
C LYS A 223 -35.85 37.87 -2.08
N HIS A 224 -36.57 38.89 -2.55
CA HIS A 224 -37.90 38.75 -3.16
C HIS A 224 -37.86 38.20 -4.59
N VAL A 225 -36.72 38.33 -5.28
CA VAL A 225 -36.51 37.82 -6.65
C VAL A 225 -36.00 36.39 -6.62
N TYR A 226 -35.05 36.09 -5.73
CA TYR A 226 -34.54 34.75 -5.49
C TYR A 226 -34.33 34.54 -3.99
N ALA A 227 -34.96 33.49 -3.45
CA ALA A 227 -34.91 33.20 -2.02
C ALA A 227 -33.64 32.45 -1.60
N ASP A 228 -33.05 31.68 -2.53
CA ASP A 228 -32.01 30.72 -2.25
C ASP A 228 -30.71 31.02 -3.00
N CYS A 229 -29.59 30.74 -2.34
CA CYS A 229 -28.27 30.63 -2.95
C CYS A 229 -27.66 29.25 -2.64
N TYR A 230 -26.68 28.84 -3.47
CA TYR A 230 -25.98 27.57 -3.30
C TYR A 230 -24.47 27.81 -3.38
N SER A 231 -23.72 27.47 -2.33
CA SER A 231 -22.27 27.66 -2.29
C SER A 231 -21.52 26.53 -3.01
N THR A 232 -20.18 26.56 -3.02
CA THR A 232 -19.34 25.46 -3.50
C THR A 232 -19.54 24.20 -2.65
N TYR A 233 -19.17 23.03 -3.18
CA TYR A 233 -19.22 21.80 -2.42
C TYR A 233 -18.29 21.84 -1.21
N ASP A 234 -18.80 21.37 -0.08
CA ASP A 234 -18.11 21.16 1.19
C ASP A 234 -18.87 20.03 1.89
N GLU A 235 -18.17 19.06 2.45
CA GLU A 235 -18.77 17.90 3.11
C GLU A 235 -19.70 18.32 4.26
N THR A 236 -19.36 19.42 4.95
CA THR A 236 -20.20 19.97 6.04
C THR A 236 -21.51 20.59 5.54
N ARG A 237 -21.62 20.87 4.24
CA ARG A 237 -22.77 21.53 3.59
C ARG A 237 -23.51 20.60 2.65
N GLU A 238 -23.14 19.31 2.62
CA GLU A 238 -23.79 18.29 1.81
C GLU A 238 -25.28 18.18 2.19
N SER A 239 -26.16 18.13 1.19
CA SER A 239 -27.58 17.91 1.41
C SER A 239 -27.86 16.41 1.47
N GLN A 240 -28.33 15.96 2.63
CA GLN A 240 -28.74 14.57 2.87
C GLN A 240 -30.27 14.38 2.80
N ALA A 241 -31.02 15.47 2.60
CA ALA A 241 -32.48 15.41 2.55
C ALA A 241 -32.95 14.75 1.24
N ALA A 242 -33.91 13.82 1.36
CA ALA A 242 -34.61 13.30 0.19
C ALA A 242 -35.37 14.43 -0.51
N TYR A 243 -35.40 14.38 -1.84
CA TYR A 243 -36.00 15.44 -2.67
C TYR A 243 -36.83 14.86 -3.82
N ASP A 244 -37.43 13.69 -3.62
CA ASP A 244 -38.26 13.03 -4.61
C ASP A 244 -39.46 13.89 -5.04
N PRO A 245 -39.68 14.09 -6.35
CA PRO A 245 -40.87 14.76 -6.83
C PRO A 245 -42.11 13.91 -6.54
N ARG A 246 -43.20 14.54 -6.07
CA ARG A 246 -44.45 13.87 -5.67
C ARG A 246 -45.06 12.95 -6.73
N PHE A 247 -44.80 13.22 -8.01
CA PHE A 247 -45.33 12.48 -9.15
C PHE A 247 -44.25 11.73 -9.94
N ALA A 248 -43.04 11.61 -9.39
CA ALA A 248 -41.97 10.86 -10.02
C ALA A 248 -42.33 9.35 -10.10
N PRO A 249 -41.88 8.64 -11.15
CA PRO A 249 -42.04 7.20 -11.25
C PRO A 249 -41.50 6.47 -10.02
N THR A 250 -42.24 5.46 -9.55
CA THR A 250 -41.91 4.74 -8.31
C THR A 250 -40.53 4.08 -8.34
N TYR A 251 -40.10 3.62 -9.52
CA TYR A 251 -38.80 3.01 -9.72
C TYR A 251 -37.63 4.00 -9.59
N LEU A 252 -37.88 5.32 -9.68
CA LEU A 252 -36.87 6.36 -9.51
C LEU A 252 -36.75 6.89 -8.08
N ILE A 253 -37.70 6.62 -7.19
CA ILE A 253 -37.73 7.21 -5.83
C ILE A 253 -36.41 6.99 -5.08
N LYS A 254 -35.81 5.81 -5.20
CA LYS A 254 -34.51 5.49 -4.57
C LYS A 254 -33.36 6.36 -5.08
N ALA A 255 -33.44 6.90 -6.29
CA ALA A 255 -32.44 7.81 -6.84
C ALA A 255 -32.46 9.20 -6.18
N TYR A 256 -33.55 9.56 -5.51
CA TYR A 256 -33.74 10.83 -4.81
C TYR A 256 -33.51 10.72 -3.30
N GLN A 257 -33.10 9.54 -2.82
CA GLN A 257 -32.77 9.29 -1.42
C GLN A 257 -31.25 9.29 -1.24
N TRP A 258 -30.79 10.02 -0.23
CA TRP A 258 -29.37 10.09 0.11
C TRP A 258 -28.92 8.77 0.73
N ARG A 259 -27.73 8.31 0.34
CA ARG A 259 -27.17 7.05 0.81
C ARG A 259 -25.73 7.23 1.28
N PRO A 260 -25.36 6.57 2.39
CA PRO A 260 -24.02 6.69 2.95
C PRO A 260 -23.00 5.88 2.14
N VAL A 261 -21.72 6.01 2.50
CA VAL A 261 -20.59 5.37 1.80
C VAL A 261 -20.71 3.84 1.80
N GLU A 262 -21.27 3.26 2.85
CA GLU A 262 -21.42 1.82 3.03
C GLU A 262 -22.40 1.20 2.02
N GLU A 263 -23.43 1.95 1.60
CA GLU A 263 -24.42 1.48 0.62
C GLU A 263 -24.02 1.81 -0.82
N THR A 264 -23.44 3.00 -1.03
CA THR A 264 -22.91 3.40 -2.34
C THR A 264 -21.72 2.54 -2.75
N GLN A 265 -20.91 2.06 -1.80
CA GLN A 265 -19.67 1.31 -2.05
C GLN A 265 -18.71 2.06 -2.99
N GLN A 266 -18.72 3.40 -2.92
CA GLN A 266 -17.90 4.29 -3.75
C GLN A 266 -16.94 5.10 -2.87
N ILE A 267 -15.78 5.43 -3.42
CA ILE A 267 -14.77 6.23 -2.73
C ILE A 267 -14.94 7.73 -3.01
N ALA A 268 -14.24 8.54 -2.21
CA ALA A 268 -14.18 9.96 -2.45
C ALA A 268 -13.45 10.26 -3.78
N ILE A 269 -13.99 11.16 -4.59
CA ILE A 269 -13.42 11.55 -5.88
C ILE A 269 -12.81 12.93 -5.76
N ARG A 270 -11.54 13.07 -6.16
CA ARG A 270 -10.89 14.38 -6.26
C ARG A 270 -11.18 15.01 -7.62
N GLY A 271 -11.99 16.07 -7.63
CA GLY A 271 -12.25 16.90 -8.80
C GLY A 271 -11.31 18.11 -8.89
N ALA A 272 -11.54 18.98 -9.88
CA ALA A 272 -10.81 20.23 -10.05
C ALA A 272 -11.31 21.32 -9.08
N ALA A 273 -12.60 21.34 -8.77
CA ALA A 273 -13.22 22.33 -7.89
C ALA A 273 -13.21 21.89 -6.41
N ALA A 274 -13.48 20.62 -6.14
CA ALA A 274 -13.53 20.09 -4.76
C ALA A 274 -13.24 18.59 -4.71
N THR A 275 -13.03 18.08 -3.49
CA THR A 275 -13.08 16.64 -3.22
C THR A 275 -14.48 16.26 -2.80
N TYR A 276 -15.05 15.28 -3.47
CA TYR A 276 -16.42 14.81 -3.34
C TYR A 276 -16.47 13.53 -2.52
N SER A 277 -17.40 13.41 -1.57
CA SER A 277 -17.48 12.27 -0.64
C SER A 277 -17.89 10.97 -1.34
N GLY A 278 -17.75 9.84 -0.65
CA GLY A 278 -18.23 8.52 -1.08
C GLY A 278 -19.76 8.39 -1.08
N SER A 279 -20.47 9.24 -0.34
CA SER A 279 -21.93 9.21 -0.20
C SER A 279 -22.64 9.91 -1.36
N GLY A 280 -23.97 9.90 -1.33
CA GLY A 280 -24.79 10.74 -2.19
C GLY A 280 -26.04 10.03 -2.69
N PHE A 281 -26.62 10.61 -3.74
CA PHE A 281 -27.80 10.09 -4.42
C PHE A 281 -27.33 9.29 -5.62
N PHE A 282 -27.76 8.05 -5.80
CA PHE A 282 -27.30 7.26 -6.95
C PHE A 282 -28.40 6.44 -7.61
N ILE A 283 -28.16 6.05 -8.85
CA ILE A 283 -28.99 5.14 -9.63
C ILE A 283 -28.10 4.29 -10.54
N ASP A 284 -28.47 3.02 -10.69
CA ASP A 284 -27.80 2.09 -11.58
C ASP A 284 -28.58 2.01 -12.89
N LEU A 285 -27.88 2.20 -14.01
CA LEU A 285 -28.49 2.13 -15.33
C LEU A 285 -28.76 0.67 -15.71
N PRO A 286 -29.95 0.37 -16.27
CA PRO A 286 -30.35 -0.99 -16.61
C PRO A 286 -29.50 -1.56 -17.75
N ALA A 287 -29.54 -2.88 -17.93
CA ALA A 287 -28.78 -3.58 -18.95
C ALA A 287 -29.21 -3.23 -20.39
N ASN A 288 -30.49 -2.91 -20.58
CA ASN A 288 -31.09 -2.63 -21.88
C ASN A 288 -30.99 -1.13 -22.23
N LYS A 289 -30.45 -0.81 -23.41
CA LYS A 289 -30.27 0.56 -23.92
C LYS A 289 -31.56 1.37 -23.94
N SER A 290 -32.68 0.78 -24.39
CA SER A 290 -33.96 1.47 -24.49
C SER A 290 -34.53 1.82 -23.11
N HIS A 291 -34.36 0.91 -22.13
CA HIS A 291 -34.77 1.16 -20.75
C HIS A 291 -33.86 2.19 -20.07
N ALA A 292 -32.57 2.19 -20.39
CA ALA A 292 -31.63 3.18 -19.89
C ALA A 292 -31.97 4.57 -20.45
N LEU A 293 -32.29 4.66 -21.74
CA LEU A 293 -32.72 5.90 -22.38
C LEU A 293 -34.01 6.44 -21.77
N SER A 294 -35.03 5.59 -21.56
CA SER A 294 -36.28 6.03 -20.90
C SER A 294 -36.04 6.50 -19.46
N MET A 295 -35.16 5.81 -18.73
CA MET A 295 -34.79 6.19 -17.36
C MET A 295 -34.06 7.55 -17.33
N LEU A 296 -33.12 7.81 -18.25
CA LEU A 296 -32.44 9.10 -18.35
C LEU A 296 -33.40 10.24 -18.71
N HIS A 297 -34.35 9.99 -19.62
CA HIS A 297 -35.39 10.96 -19.98
C HIS A 297 -36.28 11.29 -18.77
N ASP A 298 -36.67 10.29 -17.98
CA ASP A 298 -37.46 10.51 -16.78
C ASP A 298 -36.66 11.27 -15.71
N LEU A 299 -35.38 10.93 -15.48
CA LEU A 299 -34.51 11.67 -14.56
C LEU A 299 -34.33 13.13 -14.97
N GLN A 300 -34.22 13.41 -16.28
CA GLN A 300 -34.17 14.76 -16.81
C GLN A 300 -35.50 15.51 -16.59
N THR A 301 -36.62 14.85 -16.92
CA THR A 301 -37.98 15.42 -16.78
C THR A 301 -38.28 15.78 -15.33
N TRP A 302 -37.88 14.92 -14.40
CA TRP A 302 -38.11 15.05 -12.97
C TRP A 302 -37.00 15.79 -12.22
N ARG A 303 -36.08 16.46 -12.96
CA ARG A 303 -35.04 17.34 -12.41
C ARG A 303 -34.16 16.69 -11.36
N TRP A 304 -33.69 15.46 -11.63
CA TRP A 304 -32.68 14.83 -10.77
C TRP A 304 -31.46 15.75 -10.62
N CYS A 305 -30.95 16.30 -11.73
CA CYS A 305 -29.93 17.37 -11.71
C CYS A 305 -30.58 18.76 -11.69
N ASP A 306 -30.17 19.60 -10.75
CA ASP A 306 -30.66 20.98 -10.57
C ASP A 306 -29.58 21.93 -10.03
N ARG A 307 -29.98 23.14 -9.61
CA ARG A 307 -29.07 24.19 -9.11
C ARG A 307 -28.33 23.82 -7.82
N MET A 308 -28.83 22.85 -7.05
CA MET A 308 -28.19 22.35 -5.83
C MET A 308 -27.07 21.35 -6.15
N THR A 309 -27.07 20.80 -7.36
CA THR A 309 -26.11 19.77 -7.78
C THR A 309 -24.71 20.38 -7.87
N ARG A 310 -23.71 19.64 -7.39
CA ARG A 310 -22.30 20.06 -7.44
C ARG A 310 -21.40 19.07 -8.14
N ALA A 311 -21.75 17.80 -8.11
CA ALA A 311 -21.08 16.80 -8.92
C ALA A 311 -22.05 15.73 -9.34
N VAL A 312 -21.83 15.19 -10.53
CA VAL A 312 -22.36 13.91 -10.99
C VAL A 312 -21.19 13.07 -11.46
N SER A 313 -21.01 11.90 -10.84
CA SER A 313 -20.01 10.91 -11.24
C SER A 313 -20.69 9.70 -11.87
N ILE A 314 -20.20 9.27 -13.03
CA ILE A 314 -20.57 8.02 -13.67
C ILE A 314 -19.40 7.05 -13.48
N GLU A 315 -19.63 5.97 -12.76
CA GLU A 315 -18.63 4.93 -12.51
C GLU A 315 -19.00 3.65 -13.25
N LEU A 316 -18.01 3.10 -13.93
CA LEU A 316 -18.13 1.87 -14.69
C LEU A 316 -16.84 1.07 -14.65
N THR A 317 -16.97 -0.25 -14.61
CA THR A 317 -15.82 -1.14 -14.67
C THR A 317 -15.82 -1.91 -15.97
N THR A 318 -14.68 -1.94 -16.66
CA THR A 318 -14.48 -2.72 -17.88
C THR A 318 -13.38 -3.75 -17.68
N MET A 319 -13.40 -4.81 -18.46
CA MET A 319 -12.38 -5.84 -18.48
C MET A 319 -11.96 -6.13 -19.91
N SER A 320 -10.67 -5.98 -20.18
CA SER A 320 -10.04 -6.44 -21.42
C SER A 320 -9.85 -7.95 -21.34
N THR A 321 -10.64 -8.70 -22.10
CA THR A 321 -10.69 -10.18 -22.02
C THR A 321 -9.41 -10.85 -22.49
N ASN A 322 -8.72 -10.26 -23.46
CA ASN A 322 -7.49 -10.81 -24.03
C ASN A 322 -6.29 -10.76 -23.05
N VAL A 323 -6.21 -9.70 -22.25
CA VAL A 323 -5.06 -9.42 -21.35
C VAL A 323 -5.39 -9.53 -19.86
N ASN A 324 -6.66 -9.80 -19.52
CA ASN A 324 -7.14 -9.92 -18.14
C ASN A 324 -6.81 -8.69 -17.27
N VAL A 325 -7.05 -7.50 -17.83
CA VAL A 325 -6.93 -6.21 -17.12
C VAL A 325 -8.33 -5.67 -16.86
N ILE A 326 -8.59 -5.31 -15.61
CA ILE A 326 -9.80 -4.60 -15.19
C ILE A 326 -9.47 -3.11 -15.10
N VAL A 327 -10.31 -2.28 -15.70
CA VAL A 327 -10.21 -0.83 -15.65
C VAL A 327 -11.47 -0.26 -15.01
N ASN A 328 -11.32 0.47 -13.91
CA ASN A 328 -12.40 1.25 -13.34
C ASN A 328 -12.30 2.69 -13.88
N THR A 329 -13.34 3.16 -14.55
CA THR A 329 -13.41 4.50 -15.11
C THR A 329 -14.47 5.30 -14.36
N VAL A 330 -14.09 6.51 -13.95
CA VAL A 330 -14.95 7.50 -13.30
C VAL A 330 -14.97 8.75 -14.18
N ILE A 331 -16.15 9.06 -14.71
CA ILE A 331 -16.42 10.29 -15.45
C ILE A 331 -17.11 11.25 -14.48
N LEU A 332 -16.44 12.35 -14.14
CA LEU A 332 -16.91 13.35 -13.19
C LEU A 332 -17.32 14.63 -13.91
N PHE A 333 -18.56 15.05 -13.71
CA PHE A 333 -19.07 16.36 -14.09
C PHE A 333 -19.22 17.24 -12.85
N GLU A 334 -18.44 18.31 -12.77
CA GLU A 334 -18.51 19.29 -11.69
C GLU A 334 -19.41 20.46 -12.09
N PHE A 335 -20.42 20.75 -11.27
CA PHE A 335 -21.36 21.85 -11.49
C PHE A 335 -20.94 23.01 -10.59
N THR A 336 -20.40 24.06 -11.18
CA THR A 336 -19.95 25.24 -10.44
C THR A 336 -21.15 26.08 -9.98
N PRO A 337 -21.01 26.86 -8.89
CA PRO A 337 -22.06 27.79 -8.46
C PRO A 337 -22.50 28.80 -9.53
N ASN A 338 -21.64 29.06 -10.53
CA ASN A 338 -21.91 29.96 -11.64
C ASN A 338 -22.76 29.32 -12.75
N GLY A 339 -23.06 28.02 -12.65
CA GLY A 339 -23.85 27.27 -13.62
C GLY A 339 -23.03 26.58 -14.71
N ALA A 340 -21.72 26.82 -14.77
CA ALA A 340 -20.82 26.12 -15.68
C ALA A 340 -20.57 24.68 -15.22
N VAL A 341 -20.44 23.77 -16.17
CA VAL A 341 -20.15 22.36 -15.98
C VAL A 341 -18.76 22.07 -16.56
N THR A 342 -17.98 21.26 -15.85
CA THR A 342 -16.67 20.79 -16.33
C THR A 342 -16.58 19.28 -16.18
N GLY A 343 -16.36 18.58 -17.30
CA GLY A 343 -16.21 17.13 -17.35
C GLY A 343 -14.74 16.70 -17.26
N THR A 344 -14.45 15.71 -16.42
CA THR A 344 -13.12 15.09 -16.28
C THR A 344 -13.27 13.57 -16.26
N VAL A 345 -12.30 12.86 -16.82
CA VAL A 345 -12.27 11.39 -16.85
C VAL A 345 -11.03 10.92 -16.09
N THR A 346 -11.23 9.97 -15.19
CA THR A 346 -10.14 9.28 -14.52
C THR A 346 -10.33 7.78 -14.64
N SER A 347 -9.26 7.05 -14.94
CA SER A 347 -9.28 5.60 -15.06
C SER A 347 -8.15 5.00 -14.24
N THR A 348 -8.48 3.93 -13.51
CA THR A 348 -7.53 3.13 -12.74
C THR A 348 -7.57 1.71 -13.26
N ALA A 349 -6.41 1.14 -13.59
CA ALA A 349 -6.31 -0.19 -14.19
C ALA A 349 -5.48 -1.13 -13.33
N MET A 350 -5.92 -2.38 -13.23
CA MET A 350 -5.29 -3.43 -12.44
C MET A 350 -5.49 -4.79 -13.12
N ARG A 351 -4.48 -5.67 -13.05
CA ARG A 351 -4.63 -7.06 -13.52
C ARG A 351 -5.56 -7.85 -12.59
N THR A 352 -6.32 -8.79 -13.16
CA THR A 352 -7.31 -9.59 -12.40
C THR A 352 -6.72 -10.39 -11.24
N PHE A 353 -5.46 -10.85 -11.33
CA PHE A 353 -4.81 -11.62 -10.25
C PHE A 353 -4.59 -10.84 -8.96
N PHE A 354 -4.82 -9.52 -8.98
CA PHE A 354 -4.86 -8.68 -7.78
C PHE A 354 -6.12 -8.89 -6.94
N PHE A 355 -7.18 -9.44 -7.52
CA PHE A 355 -8.47 -9.68 -6.87
C PHE A 355 -8.70 -11.16 -6.59
N THR A 356 -8.15 -12.05 -7.43
CA THR A 356 -8.28 -13.51 -7.26
C THR A 356 -6.90 -14.19 -7.32
N PRO A 357 -6.66 -15.22 -6.49
CA PRO A 357 -5.44 -16.00 -6.59
C PRO A 357 -5.41 -16.71 -7.95
N SER A 358 -4.42 -16.40 -8.78
CA SER A 358 -4.30 -17.02 -10.09
C SER A 358 -3.71 -18.42 -9.96
N VAL A 359 -4.43 -19.41 -10.49
CA VAL A 359 -4.01 -20.83 -10.52
C VAL A 359 -3.47 -21.23 -11.91
N GLN A 360 -3.65 -20.39 -12.93
CA GLN A 360 -3.34 -20.72 -14.32
C GLN A 360 -2.75 -19.51 -15.09
N GLY A 361 -1.86 -19.79 -16.05
CA GLY A 361 -1.30 -18.80 -16.99
C GLY A 361 -0.09 -18.00 -16.47
N SER A 362 0.27 -16.92 -17.18
CA SER A 362 1.39 -16.02 -16.84
C SER A 362 1.22 -15.35 -15.46
N ASN A 363 -0.02 -15.17 -15.02
CA ASN A 363 -0.37 -14.62 -13.71
C ASN A 363 0.01 -15.53 -12.52
N LEU A 364 0.20 -16.84 -12.75
CA LEU A 364 0.67 -17.78 -11.73
C LEU A 364 2.10 -17.44 -11.27
N VAL A 365 2.95 -16.97 -12.19
CA VAL A 365 4.35 -16.61 -11.87
C VAL A 365 4.38 -15.47 -10.85
N ALA A 366 3.55 -14.43 -11.04
CA ALA A 366 3.46 -13.31 -10.10
C ALA A 366 2.97 -13.76 -8.71
N PHE A 367 2.01 -14.70 -8.66
CA PHE A 367 1.52 -15.26 -7.40
C PHE A 367 2.60 -16.09 -6.67
N LEU A 368 3.32 -16.95 -7.40
CA LEU A 368 4.43 -17.74 -6.84
C LEU A 368 5.58 -16.84 -6.34
N LEU A 369 5.91 -15.77 -7.07
CA LEU A 369 6.91 -14.79 -6.64
C LEU A 369 6.49 -14.07 -5.37
N MET A 370 5.21 -13.74 -5.19
CA MET A 370 4.69 -13.14 -3.96
C MET A 370 4.87 -14.08 -2.75
N ILE A 371 4.58 -15.37 -2.91
CA ILE A 371 4.81 -16.38 -1.86
C ILE A 371 6.30 -16.51 -1.55
N TRP A 372 7.13 -16.64 -2.58
CA TRP A 372 8.59 -16.71 -2.44
C TRP A 372 9.13 -15.47 -1.69
N LEU A 373 8.64 -14.28 -2.03
CA LEU A 373 9.05 -13.03 -1.41
C LEU A 373 8.63 -13.00 0.07
N GLY A 374 7.42 -13.48 0.38
CA GLY A 374 6.96 -13.68 1.75
C GLY A 374 7.90 -14.57 2.57
N LEU A 375 8.39 -15.67 2.00
CA LEU A 375 9.35 -16.57 2.66
C LEU A 375 10.71 -15.89 2.90
N VAL A 376 11.22 -15.14 1.93
CA VAL A 376 12.52 -14.45 2.08
C VAL A 376 12.44 -13.31 3.08
N PHE A 377 11.36 -12.53 3.10
CA PHE A 377 11.14 -11.51 4.12
C PHE A 377 10.87 -12.11 5.51
N LEU A 378 10.27 -13.31 5.60
CA LEU A 378 10.17 -14.06 6.86
C LEU A 378 11.55 -14.47 7.38
N ILE A 379 12.44 -14.96 6.52
CA ILE A 379 13.83 -15.25 6.92
C ILE A 379 14.54 -13.96 7.34
N PHE A 380 14.34 -12.85 6.62
CA PHE A 380 14.95 -11.57 6.94
C PHE A 380 14.47 -10.99 8.28
N THR A 381 13.19 -11.15 8.62
CA THR A 381 12.68 -10.77 9.95
C THR A 381 13.29 -11.62 11.05
N ILE A 382 13.29 -12.95 10.91
CA ILE A 382 13.88 -13.85 11.90
C ILE A 382 15.35 -13.49 12.14
N TYR A 383 16.11 -13.22 11.08
CA TYR A 383 17.49 -12.77 11.17
C TYR A 383 17.61 -11.41 11.90
N SER A 384 16.78 -10.43 11.55
CA SER A 384 16.80 -9.11 12.19
C SER A 384 16.42 -9.16 13.68
N PHE A 385 15.45 -9.99 14.04
CA PHE A 385 15.10 -10.26 15.44
C PHE A 385 16.22 -10.99 16.19
N TRP A 386 16.87 -11.96 15.56
CA TRP A 386 18.04 -12.63 16.14
C TRP A 386 19.20 -11.66 16.38
N LEU A 387 19.47 -10.77 15.41
CA LEU A 387 20.49 -9.72 15.53
C LEU A 387 20.16 -8.74 16.66
N MET A 388 18.89 -8.33 16.78
CA MET A 388 18.41 -7.50 17.88
C MET A 388 18.62 -8.23 19.22
N TYR A 389 18.15 -9.46 19.35
CA TYR A 389 18.31 -10.28 20.56
C TYR A 389 19.79 -10.43 20.98
N LYS A 390 20.68 -10.68 20.02
CA LYS A 390 22.13 -10.75 20.26
C LYS A 390 22.71 -9.41 20.71
N THR A 391 22.30 -8.31 20.09
CA THR A 391 22.72 -6.95 20.49
C THR A 391 22.29 -6.64 21.93
N CYS A 392 21.07 -7.05 22.32
CA CYS A 392 20.56 -6.96 23.69
C CYS A 392 21.45 -7.76 24.66
N PHE A 393 21.69 -9.04 24.36
CA PHE A 393 22.46 -9.93 25.24
C PHE A 393 23.92 -9.50 25.38
N ASN A 394 24.50 -8.95 24.31
CA ASN A 394 25.85 -8.39 24.33
C ASN A 394 25.97 -7.19 25.26
N PHE A 395 24.93 -6.37 25.37
CA PHE A 395 24.92 -5.25 26.31
C PHE A 395 24.68 -5.71 27.76
N LEU A 396 23.79 -6.68 28.00
CA LEU A 396 23.38 -7.05 29.35
C LEU A 396 24.20 -8.16 30.03
N GLY A 397 24.98 -8.94 29.28
CA GLY A 397 25.66 -10.12 29.81
C GLY A 397 24.68 -11.28 30.06
N GLN A 398 25.23 -12.41 30.52
CA GLN A 398 24.56 -13.72 30.50
C GLN A 398 23.17 -13.78 31.19
N ASN A 399 22.86 -12.86 32.13
CA ASN A 399 21.63 -12.88 32.93
C ASN A 399 20.85 -11.54 32.86
N PRO A 400 19.96 -11.34 31.88
CA PRO A 400 19.11 -10.15 31.80
C PRO A 400 18.15 -10.03 32.99
N LEU A 401 17.64 -11.16 33.51
CA LEU A 401 16.84 -11.19 34.74
C LEU A 401 17.64 -10.73 35.97
N GLY A 402 18.91 -11.14 36.10
CA GLY A 402 19.77 -10.73 37.22
C GLY A 402 20.13 -9.25 37.19
N TYR A 403 20.26 -8.66 35.99
CA TYR A 403 20.37 -7.20 35.82
C TYR A 403 19.07 -6.50 36.23
N LEU A 404 17.91 -6.97 35.75
CA LEU A 404 16.61 -6.41 36.11
C LEU A 404 16.37 -6.48 37.63
N GLN A 405 16.72 -7.60 38.26
CA GLN A 405 16.52 -7.85 39.69
C GLN A 405 17.39 -6.94 40.58
N ARG A 406 18.61 -6.58 40.13
CA ARG A 406 19.51 -5.62 40.80
C ARG A 406 19.25 -4.15 40.46
N SER A 407 18.57 -3.87 39.35
CA SER A 407 18.32 -2.50 38.88
C SER A 407 17.07 -1.89 39.56
N GLY A 408 17.14 -0.60 39.89
CA GLY A 408 16.00 0.16 40.41
C GLY A 408 14.87 0.31 39.38
N TRP A 409 13.66 0.65 39.84
CA TRP A 409 12.44 0.72 39.01
C TRP A 409 12.61 1.58 37.74
N ALA A 410 13.31 2.71 37.82
CA ALA A 410 13.58 3.59 36.68
C ALA A 410 14.46 2.93 35.60
N ALA A 411 15.42 2.09 36.01
CA ALA A 411 16.28 1.36 35.08
C ALA A 411 15.54 0.20 34.39
N ARG A 412 14.48 -0.35 35.01
CA ARG A 412 13.61 -1.37 34.40
C ARG A 412 12.69 -0.78 33.32
N LEU A 413 12.17 0.43 33.54
CA LEU A 413 11.37 1.14 32.53
C LEU A 413 12.24 1.66 31.38
N ALA A 414 13.45 2.13 31.65
CA ALA A 414 14.40 2.59 30.63
C ALA A 414 15.11 1.44 29.88
N PHE A 415 14.98 0.19 30.35
CA PHE A 415 15.63 -0.99 29.78
C PHE A 415 15.29 -1.25 28.31
N PRO A 416 14.01 -1.38 27.90
CA PRO A 416 13.67 -1.58 26.49
C PRO A 416 14.12 -0.39 25.65
N PHE A 417 13.96 0.83 26.17
CA PHE A 417 14.32 2.07 25.48
C PHE A 417 15.82 2.18 25.20
N ARG A 418 16.69 1.88 26.18
CA ARG A 418 18.15 1.88 26.00
C ARG A 418 18.61 0.83 25.00
N THR A 419 17.99 -0.34 25.07
CA THR A 419 18.35 -1.47 24.21
C THR A 419 17.93 -1.22 22.76
N PHE A 420 16.73 -0.68 22.57
CA PHE A 420 16.22 -0.22 21.29
C PHE A 420 17.11 0.89 20.72
N TYR A 421 17.39 1.94 21.50
CA TYR A 421 18.27 3.04 21.10
C TYR A 421 19.65 2.56 20.62
N GLN A 422 20.24 1.58 21.30
CA GLN A 422 21.55 1.05 20.91
C GLN A 422 21.50 0.28 19.58
N PHE A 423 20.41 -0.42 19.28
CA PHE A 423 20.20 -1.10 18.00
C PHE A 423 20.02 -0.08 16.85
N PHE A 424 19.24 0.98 17.06
CA PHE A 424 18.99 2.03 16.06
C PHE A 424 20.14 3.03 15.90
N ARG A 425 21.13 3.04 16.80
CA ARG A 425 22.33 3.87 16.65
C ARG A 425 23.12 3.55 15.37
N TYR A 426 22.96 2.35 14.82
CA TYR A 426 23.52 1.99 13.52
C TYR A 426 22.51 2.29 12.42
N GLY A 427 22.81 3.28 11.57
CA GLY A 427 21.87 3.79 10.56
C GLY A 427 21.32 2.71 9.62
N TRP A 428 22.13 1.72 9.25
CA TRP A 428 21.69 0.61 8.40
C TRP A 428 20.66 -0.30 9.07
N ASN A 429 20.67 -0.45 10.40
CA ASN A 429 19.62 -1.20 11.10
C ASN A 429 18.26 -0.48 11.02
N CYS A 430 18.26 0.86 10.91
CA CYS A 430 17.04 1.61 10.67
C CYS A 430 16.52 1.35 9.25
N ALA A 431 17.39 1.35 8.24
CA ALA A 431 17.04 1.00 6.86
C ALA A 431 16.42 -0.41 6.78
N ASP A 432 16.95 -1.38 7.54
CA ASP A 432 16.42 -2.75 7.61
C ASP A 432 14.96 -2.76 8.11
N MET A 433 14.65 -1.98 9.14
CA MET A 433 13.29 -1.88 9.68
C MET A 433 12.34 -1.16 8.74
N VAL A 434 12.82 -0.15 8.00
CA VAL A 434 12.03 0.53 6.96
C VAL A 434 11.70 -0.42 5.81
N ILE A 435 12.67 -1.23 5.36
CA ILE A 435 12.49 -2.25 4.32
C ILE A 435 11.47 -3.31 4.78
N LEU A 436 11.63 -3.84 6.00
CA LEU A 436 10.70 -4.80 6.57
C LEU A 436 9.28 -4.22 6.72
N GLY A 437 9.16 -3.04 7.32
CA GLY A 437 7.87 -2.38 7.52
C GLY A 437 7.15 -2.09 6.21
N SER A 438 7.87 -1.56 5.22
CA SER A 438 7.31 -1.27 3.90
C SER A 438 6.83 -2.55 3.19
N PHE A 439 7.56 -3.66 3.30
CA PHE A 439 7.11 -4.93 2.75
C PHE A 439 5.85 -5.48 3.42
N TYR A 440 5.77 -5.47 4.75
CA TYR A 440 4.58 -5.98 5.45
C TYR A 440 3.34 -5.12 5.21
N VAL A 441 3.51 -3.80 5.12
CA VAL A 441 2.41 -2.91 4.74
C VAL A 441 1.98 -3.19 3.29
N HIS A 442 2.93 -3.37 2.35
CA HIS A 442 2.59 -3.77 0.98
C HIS A 442 1.81 -5.09 0.96
N LEU A 443 2.29 -6.12 1.66
CA LEU A 443 1.63 -7.41 1.77
C LEU A 443 0.23 -7.29 2.40
N SER A 444 0.05 -6.40 3.38
CA SER A 444 -1.26 -6.15 4.01
C SER A 444 -2.29 -5.58 3.03
N TYR A 445 -1.89 -4.69 2.13
CA TYR A 445 -2.78 -4.18 1.08
C TYR A 445 -3.18 -5.29 0.10
N ARG A 446 -2.25 -6.19 -0.23
CA ARG A 446 -2.50 -7.35 -1.10
C ARG A 446 -3.50 -8.32 -0.48
N ILE A 447 -3.27 -8.71 0.77
CA ILE A 447 -4.17 -9.61 1.51
C ILE A 447 -5.53 -8.95 1.74
N GLY A 448 -5.55 -7.66 2.08
CA GLY A 448 -6.76 -6.87 2.26
C GLY A 448 -7.65 -6.88 1.02
N ALA A 449 -7.08 -6.77 -0.18
CA ALA A 449 -7.83 -6.85 -1.43
C ALA A 449 -8.49 -8.23 -1.62
N TYR A 450 -7.77 -9.33 -1.36
CA TYR A 450 -8.34 -10.69 -1.44
C TYR A 450 -9.46 -10.92 -0.41
N VAL A 451 -9.27 -10.45 0.82
CA VAL A 451 -10.29 -10.54 1.87
C VAL A 451 -11.53 -9.71 1.51
N ALA A 452 -11.33 -8.50 0.99
CA ALA A 452 -12.44 -7.64 0.58
C ALA A 452 -13.23 -8.23 -0.60
N VAL A 453 -12.57 -8.83 -1.58
CA VAL A 453 -13.26 -9.57 -2.67
C VAL A 453 -14.04 -10.77 -2.11
N SER A 454 -13.44 -11.54 -1.19
CA SER A 454 -14.09 -12.70 -0.58
C SER A 454 -15.31 -12.34 0.27
N ASN A 455 -15.29 -11.19 0.94
CA ASN A 455 -16.38 -10.75 1.81
C ASN A 455 -17.52 -10.07 1.06
N ASN A 456 -17.26 -9.53 -0.13
CA ASN A 456 -18.26 -8.83 -0.93
C ASN A 456 -19.07 -9.81 -1.78
N PRO A 457 -20.38 -9.98 -1.54
CA PRO A 457 -21.20 -10.97 -2.26
C PRO A 457 -21.30 -10.67 -3.76
N VAL A 458 -21.24 -9.39 -4.14
CA VAL A 458 -21.33 -8.91 -5.53
C VAL A 458 -20.09 -9.29 -6.36
N LEU A 459 -18.96 -9.54 -5.69
CA LEU A 459 -17.68 -9.85 -6.35
C LEU A 459 -17.34 -11.34 -6.32
N GLN A 460 -18.30 -12.19 -5.93
CA GLN A 460 -18.14 -13.63 -5.96
C GLN A 460 -18.19 -14.15 -7.41
N PRO A 461 -17.50 -15.26 -7.74
CA PRO A 461 -17.41 -15.79 -9.10
C PRO A 461 -18.77 -16.01 -9.79
N ASP A 462 -19.83 -16.28 -9.03
CA ASP A 462 -21.18 -16.54 -9.56
C ASP A 462 -21.95 -15.26 -9.93
N VAL A 463 -21.53 -14.11 -9.41
CA VAL A 463 -22.24 -12.81 -9.55
C VAL A 463 -21.43 -11.81 -10.37
N VAL A 464 -20.10 -11.95 -10.42
CA VAL A 464 -19.22 -11.09 -11.23
C VAL A 464 -19.60 -11.20 -12.71
N GLY A 465 -19.79 -10.05 -13.35
CA GLY A 465 -20.29 -9.93 -14.72
C GLY A 465 -21.82 -9.75 -14.86
N HIS A 466 -22.61 -9.83 -13.77
CA HIS A 466 -24.07 -9.61 -13.86
C HIS A 466 -24.39 -8.18 -14.34
N PRO A 467 -25.14 -7.99 -15.44
CA PRO A 467 -25.21 -6.70 -16.13
C PRO A 467 -26.08 -5.65 -15.42
N GLU A 468 -26.91 -6.08 -14.47
CA GLU A 468 -27.81 -5.20 -13.68
C GLU A 468 -27.24 -4.83 -12.31
N ILE A 469 -26.09 -5.40 -11.91
CA ILE A 469 -25.51 -5.18 -10.58
C ILE A 469 -24.23 -4.37 -10.73
N PHE A 470 -24.13 -3.24 -10.04
CA PHE A 470 -22.90 -2.45 -9.98
C PHE A 470 -21.81 -3.18 -9.19
N MET A 471 -20.56 -3.14 -9.69
CA MET A 471 -19.42 -3.78 -9.04
C MET A 471 -18.45 -2.72 -8.51
N PRO A 472 -18.20 -2.66 -7.19
CA PRO A 472 -17.39 -1.60 -6.57
C PRO A 472 -15.89 -1.87 -6.70
N PHE A 473 -15.37 -2.02 -7.92
CA PHE A 473 -13.92 -2.21 -8.13
C PHE A 473 -13.10 -0.98 -7.77
N GLY A 474 -13.66 0.23 -7.86
CA GLY A 474 -12.99 1.47 -7.46
C GLY A 474 -12.48 1.45 -6.02
N GLN A 475 -13.32 0.99 -5.09
CA GLN A 475 -12.97 0.88 -3.66
C GLN A 475 -11.82 -0.11 -3.40
N LEU A 476 -11.71 -1.16 -4.22
CA LEU A 476 -10.65 -2.17 -4.09
C LEU A 476 -9.34 -1.73 -4.73
N MET A 477 -9.39 -0.91 -5.78
CA MET A 477 -8.21 -0.48 -6.53
C MET A 477 -7.39 0.57 -5.80
N GLU A 478 -8.01 1.49 -5.06
CA GLU A 478 -7.31 2.56 -4.33
C GLU A 478 -6.19 2.05 -3.38
N PRO A 479 -6.44 1.12 -2.44
CA PRO A 479 -5.38 0.58 -1.59
C PRO A 479 -4.30 -0.18 -2.37
N LEU A 480 -4.65 -0.77 -3.52
CA LEU A 480 -3.68 -1.44 -4.39
C LEU A 480 -2.75 -0.45 -5.10
N VAL A 481 -3.25 0.72 -5.51
CA VAL A 481 -2.41 1.80 -6.05
C VAL A 481 -1.41 2.28 -5.00
N LEU A 482 -1.86 2.50 -3.76
CA LEU A 482 -0.96 2.82 -2.64
C LEU A 482 0.07 1.71 -2.38
N GLY A 483 -0.36 0.45 -2.45
CA GLY A 483 0.53 -0.72 -2.37
C GLY A 483 1.61 -0.73 -3.45
N ASN A 484 1.30 -0.36 -4.69
CA ASN A 484 2.27 -0.26 -5.79
C ASN A 484 3.27 0.89 -5.57
N ASN A 485 2.80 2.04 -5.08
CA ASN A 485 3.68 3.16 -4.72
C ASN A 485 4.66 2.77 -3.60
N LEU A 486 4.17 2.03 -2.60
CA LEU A 486 5.00 1.52 -1.52
C LEU A 486 6.02 0.48 -2.00
N LEU A 487 5.67 -0.36 -2.97
CA LEU A 487 6.61 -1.29 -3.59
C LEU A 487 7.73 -0.56 -4.34
N ALA A 488 7.42 0.57 -5.00
CA ALA A 488 8.43 1.41 -5.64
C ALA A 488 9.40 1.99 -4.61
N LEU A 489 8.89 2.52 -3.49
CA LEU A 489 9.71 2.99 -2.38
C LEU A 489 10.57 1.87 -1.77
N LEU A 490 9.97 0.69 -1.54
CA LEU A 490 10.67 -0.51 -1.07
C LEU A 490 11.82 -0.87 -2.00
N SER A 491 11.58 -0.88 -3.30
CA SER A 491 12.60 -1.20 -4.31
C SER A 491 13.78 -0.21 -4.25
N ILE A 492 13.51 1.09 -4.14
CA ILE A 492 14.54 2.12 -4.02
C ILE A 492 15.35 1.93 -2.72
N THR A 493 14.68 1.72 -1.58
CA THR A 493 15.37 1.53 -0.29
C THR A 493 16.24 0.26 -0.27
N CYS A 494 15.79 -0.83 -0.93
CA CYS A 494 16.58 -2.03 -1.12
C CYS A 494 17.84 -1.76 -1.96
N TRP A 495 17.74 -0.98 -3.03
CA TRP A 495 18.92 -0.59 -3.83
C TRP A 495 19.89 0.27 -3.04
N VAL A 496 19.40 1.23 -2.24
CA VAL A 496 20.27 2.06 -1.38
C VAL A 496 21.01 1.22 -0.35
N LYS A 497 20.37 0.21 0.25
CA LYS A 497 21.04 -0.66 1.23
C LYS A 497 22.14 -1.55 0.63
N LEU A 498 22.22 -1.68 -0.70
CA LEU A 498 23.37 -2.33 -1.35
C LEU A 498 24.71 -1.65 -1.00
N PHE A 499 24.73 -0.34 -0.75
CA PHE A 499 25.95 0.41 -0.40
C PHE A 499 26.63 -0.10 0.88
N LYS A 500 25.87 -0.61 1.86
CA LYS A 500 26.43 -1.29 3.04
C LYS A 500 27.40 -2.40 2.65
N TYR A 501 27.00 -3.23 1.69
CA TYR A 501 27.72 -4.43 1.29
C TYR A 501 28.88 -4.15 0.32
N LEU A 502 28.81 -3.04 -0.42
CA LEU A 502 29.90 -2.59 -1.31
C LEU A 502 31.20 -2.27 -0.55
N CYS A 503 31.15 -1.99 0.76
CA CYS A 503 32.32 -1.78 1.62
C CYS A 503 33.30 -2.96 1.66
N MET A 504 32.85 -4.17 1.30
CA MET A 504 33.76 -5.32 1.22
C MET A 504 34.85 -5.11 0.15
N SER A 505 34.50 -4.44 -0.95
CA SER A 505 35.45 -4.04 -1.98
C SER A 505 36.28 -2.84 -1.52
N SER A 506 37.61 -2.94 -1.61
CA SER A 506 38.54 -1.89 -1.19
C SER A 506 38.30 -0.55 -1.88
N TYR A 507 37.86 -0.56 -3.15
CA TYR A 507 37.62 0.64 -3.95
C TYR A 507 36.45 1.49 -3.44
N PHE A 508 35.41 0.88 -2.88
CA PHE A 508 34.18 1.59 -2.48
C PHE A 508 34.19 2.05 -1.01
N ARG A 509 35.18 1.66 -0.21
CA ARG A 509 35.24 1.96 1.23
C ARG A 509 35.27 3.45 1.54
N LEU A 510 36.11 4.21 0.83
CA LEU A 510 36.24 5.66 1.02
C LEU A 510 34.91 6.37 0.70
N LEU A 511 34.25 5.95 -0.39
CA LEU A 511 32.97 6.52 -0.81
C LEU A 511 31.89 6.31 0.26
N VAL A 512 31.75 5.10 0.79
CA VAL A 512 30.72 4.81 1.80
C VAL A 512 30.99 5.58 3.10
N ARG A 513 32.25 5.74 3.52
CA ARG A 513 32.58 6.56 4.70
C ARG A 513 32.24 8.03 4.52
N ILE A 514 32.49 8.60 3.34
CA ILE A 514 32.10 9.99 3.05
C ILE A 514 30.59 10.12 3.11
N LEU A 515 29.85 9.17 2.52
CA LEU A 515 28.39 9.16 2.58
C LEU A 515 27.86 9.05 4.02
N GLU A 516 28.43 8.14 4.83
CA GLU A 516 28.04 8.00 6.24
C GLU A 516 28.37 9.26 7.06
N ALA A 517 29.51 9.90 6.81
CA ALA A 517 29.93 11.12 7.51
C ALA A 517 29.12 12.36 7.08
N CYS A 518 28.65 12.42 5.83
CA CYS A 518 27.77 13.49 5.37
C CYS A 518 26.32 13.30 5.85
N ALA A 519 25.90 12.06 6.13
CA ALA A 519 24.56 11.74 6.60
C ALA A 519 24.41 11.81 8.13
N SER A 520 25.51 11.70 8.88
CA SER A 520 25.57 11.83 10.34
C SER A 520 25.75 13.27 10.80
#